data_AF-A0A9E2UUV1-F1
#
_entry.id   AF-A0A9E2UUV1-F1
#
_cell.length_a   1.000
_cell.length_b   1.000
_cell.length_c   1.000
_cell.angle_alpha   90.00
_cell.angle_beta   90.00
_cell.angle_gamma   90.00
#
_symmetry.space_group_name_H-M   'P 1'
#
loop_
_entity.id
_entity.type
_entity.pdbx_description
1 polymer ?
#
loop_
_entity_poly.entity_id
_entity_poly.type
_entity_poly.pdbx_seq_one_letter_code
_entity_poly.pdbx_strand_id
1 'polypeptide(L)'
;MKKLSFIINVVIVLGISIELVLILFGKLSADQLLISSAVSGLVILVSVKLLKDALIKLFGLTDDQKEVLKNEINVMDEIEAHIAWKLSLQNYLDGKSQGDIGLDQIMRDDLCDLGKWLHGPAKTVFGPNNKGIQMLTEQHSRLHTAAGFVVKNIQEKNFAAAKQIMDGEVRIAFHEVMRTLNVLNTVLATAK
;
A
#
# COMPACT_ATOMS: atom_id res chain seq x y z
N MET A 1 3.88 13.74 10.10
CA MET A 1 2.73 12.79 10.00
C MET A 1 3.03 11.42 10.64
N LYS A 2 4.11 10.71 10.26
CA LYS A 2 4.48 9.40 10.88
C LYS A 2 4.61 9.45 12.42
N LYS A 3 5.24 10.51 12.96
CA LYS A 3 5.37 10.69 14.42
C LYS A 3 4.03 10.85 15.13
N LEU A 4 3.06 11.54 14.52
CA LEU A 4 1.77 11.82 15.15
C LEU A 4 0.89 10.57 15.21
N SER A 5 0.81 9.81 14.10
CA SER A 5 0.09 8.54 14.07
C SER A 5 0.74 7.48 14.97
N PHE A 6 2.08 7.45 15.07
CA PHE A 6 2.78 6.58 16.00
C PHE A 6 2.47 6.92 17.47
N ILE A 7 2.48 8.21 17.83
CA ILE A 7 2.15 8.67 19.18
C ILE A 7 0.69 8.31 19.52
N ILE A 8 -0.25 8.52 18.59
CA ILE A 8 -1.66 8.15 18.80
C ILE A 8 -1.82 6.65 19.03
N ASN A 9 -1.20 5.81 18.19
CA ASN A 9 -1.25 4.35 18.37
C ASN A 9 -0.62 3.89 19.68
N VAL A 10 0.49 4.50 20.10
CA VAL A 10 1.16 4.20 21.39
C VAL A 10 0.28 4.61 22.57
N VAL A 11 -0.36 5.79 22.52
CA VAL A 11 -1.28 6.25 23.57
C VAL A 11 -2.50 5.35 23.70
N ILE A 12 -3.03 4.84 22.58
CA ILE A 12 -4.16 3.90 22.57
C ILE A 12 -3.78 2.56 23.19
N VAL A 13 -2.66 1.96 22.78
CA VAL A 13 -2.20 0.67 23.32
C VAL A 13 -1.87 0.78 24.80
N LEU A 14 -1.23 1.88 25.22
CA LEU A 14 -0.93 2.13 26.63
C LEU A 14 -2.22 2.38 27.43
N GLY A 15 -3.19 3.11 26.88
CA GLY A 15 -4.49 3.36 27.52
C GLY A 15 -5.25 2.07 27.80
N ILE A 16 -5.39 1.20 26.80
CA ILE A 16 -6.05 -0.12 26.94
C ILE A 16 -5.29 -1.00 27.94
N SER A 17 -3.95 -0.95 27.94
CA SER A 17 -3.13 -1.71 28.88
C SER A 17 -3.29 -1.23 30.33
N ILE A 18 -3.44 0.08 30.54
CA ILE A 18 -3.66 0.68 31.87
C ILE A 18 -5.03 0.27 32.43
N GLU A 19 -6.08 0.25 31.60
CA GLU A 19 -7.41 -0.19 32.01
C GLU A 19 -7.41 -1.65 32.49
N LEU A 20 -6.75 -2.55 31.75
CA LEU A 20 -6.57 -3.96 32.13
C LEU A 20 -5.79 -4.13 33.44
N VAL A 21 -4.77 -3.30 33.68
CA VAL A 21 -3.98 -3.33 34.92
C VAL A 21 -4.81 -2.83 36.12
N LEU A 22 -5.59 -1.77 35.96
CA LEU A 22 -6.44 -1.24 37.05
C LEU A 22 -7.57 -2.21 37.45
N ILE A 23 -8.03 -3.04 36.51
CA ILE A 23 -8.96 -4.15 36.75
C ILE A 23 -8.30 -5.26 37.60
N LEU A 24 -7.07 -5.68 37.26
CA LEU A 24 -6.31 -6.69 38.00
C LEU A 24 -6.07 -6.29 39.47
N PHE A 25 -5.97 -4.98 39.74
CA PHE A 25 -5.79 -4.44 41.09
C PHE A 25 -7.11 -4.04 41.79
N GLY A 26 -8.27 -4.35 41.21
CA GLY A 26 -9.58 -4.09 41.83
C GLY A 26 -9.90 -2.61 42.06
N LYS A 27 -9.24 -1.70 41.31
CA LYS A 27 -9.36 -0.24 41.49
C LYS A 27 -10.46 0.41 40.64
N LEU A 28 -11.17 -0.36 39.81
CA LEU A 28 -12.29 0.12 39.00
C LEU A 28 -13.59 -0.59 39.41
N SER A 29 -14.66 0.17 39.65
CA SER A 29 -16.02 -0.38 39.79
C SER A 29 -16.66 -0.65 38.42
N ALA A 30 -17.72 -1.47 38.38
CA ALA A 30 -18.42 -1.84 37.14
C ALA A 30 -18.93 -0.62 36.33
N ASP A 31 -19.38 0.44 37.01
CA ASP A 31 -19.85 1.67 36.36
C ASP A 31 -18.70 2.47 35.74
N GLN A 32 -17.52 2.45 36.38
CA GLN A 32 -16.31 3.07 35.85
C GLN A 32 -15.75 2.29 34.65
N LEU A 33 -15.96 0.96 34.61
CA LEU A 33 -15.60 0.10 33.48
C LEU A 33 -16.47 0.38 32.24
N LEU A 34 -17.77 0.60 32.41
CA LEU A 34 -18.67 0.95 31.31
C LEU A 34 -18.32 2.30 30.69
N ILE A 35 -17.95 3.29 31.50
CA ILE A 35 -17.54 4.63 31.01
C ILE A 35 -16.17 4.55 30.32
N SER A 36 -15.21 3.85 30.90
CA SER A 36 -13.86 3.65 30.34
C SER A 36 -13.90 2.91 29.00
N SER A 37 -14.63 1.79 28.92
CA SER A 37 -14.81 1.05 27.66
C SER A 37 -15.54 1.86 26.58
N ALA A 38 -16.54 2.68 26.95
CA ALA A 38 -17.21 3.59 26.03
C ALA A 38 -16.27 4.69 25.51
N VAL A 39 -15.40 5.25 26.36
CA VAL A 39 -14.40 6.26 25.97
C VAL A 39 -13.34 5.64 25.05
N SER A 40 -12.82 4.46 25.39
CA SER A 40 -11.88 3.71 24.54
C SER A 40 -12.49 3.37 23.19
N GLY A 41 -13.76 2.93 23.16
CA GLY A 41 -14.52 2.71 21.92
C GLY A 41 -14.67 3.98 21.09
N LEU A 42 -14.99 5.11 21.72
CA LEU A 42 -15.11 6.41 21.04
C LEU A 42 -13.76 6.87 20.45
N VAL A 43 -12.65 6.70 21.20
CA VAL A 43 -11.30 7.05 20.72
C VAL A 43 -10.92 6.20 19.50
N ILE A 44 -11.24 4.90 19.51
CA ILE A 44 -11.02 4.02 18.35
C ILE A 44 -11.83 4.52 17.14
N LEU A 45 -13.13 4.80 17.33
CA LEU A 45 -14.00 5.28 16.25
C LEU A 45 -13.52 6.61 15.66
N VAL A 46 -13.14 7.57 16.51
CA VAL A 46 -12.60 8.86 16.08
C VAL A 46 -11.27 8.69 15.36
N SER A 47 -10.38 7.83 15.85
CA SER A 47 -9.08 7.56 15.21
C SER A 47 -9.23 6.91 13.83
N VAL A 48 -10.15 5.95 13.71
CA VAL A 48 -10.49 5.30 12.43
C VAL A 48 -11.08 6.32 11.46
N LYS A 49 -11.95 7.22 11.93
CA LYS A 49 -12.52 8.30 11.10
C LYS A 49 -11.45 9.28 10.62
N LEU A 50 -10.57 9.75 11.51
CA LEU A 50 -9.49 10.67 11.14
C LEU A 50 -8.51 10.03 10.15
N LEU A 51 -8.20 8.75 10.34
CA LEU A 51 -7.39 7.99 9.38
C LEU A 51 -8.10 7.93 8.03
N LYS A 52 -9.37 7.54 7.99
CA LYS A 52 -10.18 7.48 6.77
C LYS A 52 -10.22 8.83 6.05
N ASP A 53 -10.46 9.92 6.78
CA ASP A 53 -10.50 11.28 6.22
C ASP A 53 -9.14 11.71 5.65
N ALA A 54 -8.03 11.33 6.31
CA ALA A 54 -6.69 11.59 5.81
C ALA A 54 -6.37 10.78 4.54
N LEU A 55 -6.82 9.53 4.46
CA LEU A 55 -6.65 8.68 3.28
C LEU A 55 -7.51 9.16 2.10
N ILE A 56 -8.74 9.60 2.35
CA ILE A 56 -9.60 10.23 1.35
C ILE A 56 -8.93 11.50 0.82
N LYS A 57 -8.33 12.32 1.68
CA LYS A 57 -7.60 13.53 1.25
C LYS A 57 -6.34 13.25 0.42
N LEU A 58 -5.71 12.09 0.60
CA LEU A 58 -4.51 11.71 -0.18
C LEU A 58 -4.84 11.57 -1.68
N PHE A 59 -5.98 10.95 -1.98
CA PHE A 59 -6.46 10.76 -3.35
C PHE A 59 -7.43 11.87 -3.79
N GLY A 60 -8.06 12.58 -2.84
CA GLY A 60 -8.92 13.73 -3.09
C GLY A 60 -10.18 13.42 -3.89
N LEU A 61 -10.71 12.20 -3.79
CA LEU A 61 -11.78 11.69 -4.65
C LEU A 61 -13.18 12.13 -4.23
N THR A 62 -13.96 12.64 -5.19
CA THR A 62 -15.42 12.79 -5.08
C THR A 62 -16.11 11.43 -5.23
N ASP A 63 -17.37 11.32 -4.82
CA ASP A 63 -18.11 10.06 -4.96
C ASP A 63 -18.34 9.69 -6.43
N ASP A 64 -18.61 10.68 -7.30
CA ASP A 64 -18.71 10.46 -8.75
C ASP A 64 -17.40 9.89 -9.34
N GLN A 65 -16.25 10.41 -8.90
CA GLN A 65 -14.95 9.89 -9.35
C GLN A 65 -14.75 8.46 -8.84
N LYS A 66 -15.15 8.12 -7.61
CA LYS A 66 -15.03 6.74 -7.10
C LYS A 66 -15.83 5.75 -7.94
N GLU A 67 -17.03 6.10 -8.36
CA GLU A 67 -17.87 5.24 -9.20
C GLU A 67 -17.27 5.04 -10.59
N VAL A 68 -16.73 6.09 -11.21
CA VAL A 68 -15.97 5.96 -12.47
C VAL A 68 -14.80 5.00 -12.28
N LEU A 69 -14.00 5.19 -11.23
CA LEU A 69 -12.78 4.41 -10.99
C LEU A 69 -13.06 2.92 -10.74
N LYS A 70 -14.14 2.59 -10.03
CA LYS A 70 -14.55 1.19 -9.82
C LYS A 70 -14.85 0.47 -11.14
N ASN A 71 -15.31 1.20 -12.16
CA ASN A 71 -15.58 0.64 -13.48
C ASN A 71 -14.32 0.57 -14.37
N GLU A 72 -13.29 1.37 -14.05
CA GLU A 72 -12.04 1.41 -14.82
C GLU A 72 -10.98 0.42 -14.34
N ILE A 73 -10.93 0.14 -13.02
CA ILE A 73 -9.89 -0.70 -12.44
C ILE A 73 -10.41 -1.51 -11.26
N ASN A 74 -10.06 -2.80 -11.24
CA ASN A 74 -10.16 -3.62 -10.04
C ASN A 74 -8.81 -3.62 -9.31
N VAL A 75 -8.71 -2.83 -8.23
CA VAL A 75 -7.47 -2.66 -7.49
C VAL A 75 -6.98 -3.97 -6.85
N MET A 76 -7.89 -4.88 -6.51
CA MET A 76 -7.50 -6.18 -5.94
C MET A 76 -6.83 -7.07 -6.98
N ASP A 77 -7.34 -7.08 -8.21
CA ASP A 77 -6.73 -7.85 -9.31
C ASP A 77 -5.32 -7.35 -9.61
N GLU A 78 -5.09 -6.03 -9.56
CA GLU A 78 -3.75 -5.45 -9.72
C GLU A 78 -2.78 -5.82 -8.60
N ILE A 79 -3.26 -5.83 -7.35
CA ILE A 79 -2.49 -6.28 -6.18
C ILE A 79 -2.05 -7.74 -6.38
N GLU A 80 -2.96 -8.62 -6.79
CA GLU A 80 -2.66 -10.03 -7.04
C GLU A 80 -1.71 -10.22 -8.22
N ALA A 81 -1.92 -9.49 -9.32
CA ALA A 81 -1.04 -9.52 -10.48
C ALA A 81 0.39 -9.12 -10.12
N HIS A 82 0.59 -8.09 -9.28
CA HIS A 82 1.91 -7.66 -8.86
C HIS A 82 2.58 -8.65 -7.90
N ILE A 83 1.82 -9.31 -7.01
CA ILE A 83 2.34 -10.38 -6.16
C ILE A 83 2.85 -11.53 -7.02
N ALA A 84 2.04 -11.99 -7.98
CA ALA A 84 2.39 -13.06 -8.90
C ALA A 84 3.62 -12.68 -9.75
N TRP A 85 3.66 -11.45 -10.25
CA TRP A 85 4.79 -10.92 -11.03
C TRP A 85 6.09 -10.91 -10.22
N LYS A 86 6.07 -10.42 -8.97
CA LYS A 86 7.26 -10.43 -8.10
C LYS A 86 7.74 -11.86 -7.81
N LEU A 87 6.80 -12.80 -7.61
CA LEU A 87 7.15 -14.21 -7.43
C LEU A 87 7.80 -14.80 -8.70
N SER A 88 7.31 -14.47 -9.89
CA SER A 88 7.95 -14.83 -11.15
C SER A 88 9.37 -14.26 -11.28
N LEU A 89 9.59 -13.01 -10.87
CA LEU A 89 10.93 -12.42 -10.83
C LEU A 89 11.86 -13.15 -9.85
N GLN A 90 11.36 -13.53 -8.67
CA GLN A 90 12.12 -14.35 -7.71
C GLN A 90 12.46 -15.71 -8.30
N ASN A 91 11.51 -16.37 -8.96
CA ASN A 91 11.74 -17.65 -9.60
C ASN A 91 12.76 -17.56 -10.74
N TYR A 92 12.77 -16.46 -11.49
CA TYR A 92 13.80 -16.21 -12.50
C TYR A 92 15.20 -16.08 -11.87
N LEU A 93 15.32 -15.32 -10.77
CA LEU A 93 16.57 -15.22 -10.00
C LEU A 93 17.02 -16.57 -9.44
N ASP A 94 16.08 -17.40 -8.98
CA ASP A 94 16.35 -18.73 -8.41
C ASP A 94 16.65 -19.80 -9.49
N GLY A 95 16.60 -19.45 -10.78
CA GLY A 95 16.78 -20.41 -11.88
C GLY A 95 15.62 -21.42 -12.04
N LYS A 96 14.44 -21.09 -11.52
CA LYS A 96 13.22 -21.93 -11.57
C LYS A 96 12.29 -21.58 -12.74
N SER A 97 12.62 -20.55 -13.52
CA SER A 97 11.89 -20.18 -14.74
C SER A 97 12.44 -20.90 -15.96
N GLN A 98 11.58 -21.32 -16.88
CA GLN A 98 11.96 -21.92 -18.17
C GLN A 98 12.16 -20.91 -19.30
N GLY A 99 11.77 -19.64 -19.09
CA GLY A 99 11.87 -18.58 -20.08
C GLY A 99 12.68 -17.38 -19.59
N ASP A 100 13.32 -16.70 -20.55
CA ASP A 100 13.99 -15.43 -20.31
C ASP A 100 13.00 -14.28 -20.15
N ILE A 101 13.27 -13.41 -19.19
CA ILE A 101 12.54 -12.16 -19.02
C ILE A 101 13.21 -11.09 -19.88
N GLY A 102 12.44 -10.46 -20.76
CA GLY A 102 12.92 -9.33 -21.56
C GLY A 102 13.22 -8.10 -20.69
N LEU A 103 14.47 -7.62 -20.73
CA LEU A 103 14.90 -6.45 -19.97
C LEU A 103 14.08 -5.20 -20.33
N ASP A 104 13.89 -4.95 -21.62
CA ASP A 104 13.13 -3.78 -22.07
C ASP A 104 11.66 -3.87 -21.64
N GLN A 105 11.08 -5.07 -21.64
CA GLN A 105 9.69 -5.26 -21.26
C GLN A 105 9.47 -5.06 -19.76
N ILE A 106 10.35 -5.59 -18.90
CA ILE A 106 10.17 -5.49 -17.45
C ILE A 106 10.46 -4.07 -16.92
N MET A 107 11.27 -3.28 -17.62
CA MET A 107 11.53 -1.87 -17.25
C MET A 107 10.40 -0.93 -17.65
N ARG A 108 9.51 -1.35 -18.55
CA ARG A 108 8.37 -0.53 -19.01
C ARG A 108 7.22 -0.61 -18.00
N ASP A 109 7.01 0.49 -17.31
CA ASP A 109 5.98 0.66 -16.29
C ASP A 109 4.60 1.02 -16.88
N ASP A 110 4.44 0.97 -18.20
CA ASP A 110 3.21 1.27 -18.94
C ASP A 110 2.65 0.05 -19.70
N LEU A 111 3.23 -1.15 -19.50
CA LEU A 111 2.79 -2.38 -20.18
C LEU A 111 1.88 -3.28 -19.34
N CYS A 112 1.98 -3.24 -18.01
CA CYS A 112 1.03 -3.93 -17.13
C CYS A 112 -0.29 -3.15 -17.06
N ASP A 113 -1.36 -3.79 -16.59
CA ASP A 113 -2.69 -3.19 -16.59
C ASP A 113 -2.80 -1.99 -15.65
N LEU A 114 -2.23 -2.08 -14.44
CA LEU A 114 -2.01 -0.91 -13.58
C LEU A 114 -1.24 0.21 -14.29
N GLY A 115 -0.15 -0.11 -14.99
CA GLY A 115 0.69 0.85 -15.70
C GLY A 115 -0.08 1.59 -16.80
N LYS A 116 -0.81 0.86 -17.64
CA LYS A 116 -1.70 1.43 -18.66
C LYS A 116 -2.74 2.35 -18.04
N TRP A 117 -3.31 1.94 -16.92
CA TRP A 117 -4.30 2.73 -16.20
C TRP A 117 -3.71 4.03 -15.63
N LEU A 118 -2.55 3.96 -14.96
CA LEU A 118 -1.83 5.11 -14.40
C LEU A 118 -1.42 6.11 -15.48
N HIS A 119 -0.98 5.61 -16.64
CA HIS A 119 -0.51 6.46 -17.73
C HIS A 119 -1.62 7.01 -18.63
N GLY A 120 -2.84 6.45 -18.54
CA GLY A 120 -4.01 6.85 -19.33
C GLY A 120 -5.22 7.25 -18.46
N PRO A 121 -6.22 6.36 -18.26
CA PRO A 121 -7.49 6.66 -17.59
C PRO A 121 -7.35 7.43 -16.28
N ALA A 122 -6.43 7.04 -15.39
CA ALA A 122 -6.23 7.70 -14.10
C ALA A 122 -5.93 9.21 -14.26
N LYS A 123 -5.13 9.61 -15.25
CA LYS A 123 -4.82 11.02 -15.51
C LYS A 123 -6.06 11.81 -15.93
N THR A 124 -7.02 11.17 -16.59
CA THR A 124 -8.28 11.79 -17.03
C THR A 124 -9.20 12.02 -15.83
N VAL A 125 -9.35 11.03 -14.95
CA VAL A 125 -10.27 11.10 -13.81
C VAL A 125 -9.73 12.01 -12.69
N PHE A 126 -8.44 11.88 -12.36
CA PHE A 126 -7.84 12.61 -11.25
C PHE A 126 -7.23 13.96 -11.64
N GLY A 127 -7.00 14.18 -12.94
CA GLY A 127 -6.20 15.27 -13.46
C GLY A 127 -4.69 15.09 -13.24
N PRO A 128 -3.85 15.85 -13.97
CA PRO A 128 -2.40 15.66 -13.97
C PRO A 128 -1.72 16.03 -12.64
N ASN A 129 -2.40 16.79 -11.77
CA ASN A 129 -1.84 17.33 -10.52
C ASN A 129 -2.24 16.56 -9.26
N ASN A 130 -2.88 15.41 -9.40
CA ASN A 130 -3.28 14.61 -8.24
C ASN A 130 -2.06 13.94 -7.58
N LYS A 131 -1.79 14.31 -6.33
CA LYS A 131 -0.61 13.83 -5.58
C LYS A 131 -0.63 12.32 -5.34
N GLY A 132 -1.81 11.73 -5.12
CA GLY A 132 -1.95 10.29 -4.89
C GLY A 132 -1.56 9.48 -6.14
N ILE A 133 -2.04 9.89 -7.31
CA ILE A 133 -1.72 9.25 -8.59
C ILE A 133 -0.27 9.49 -9.02
N GLN A 134 0.25 10.72 -8.84
CA GLN A 134 1.68 10.98 -9.11
C GLN A 134 2.58 10.09 -8.27
N MET A 135 2.31 10.01 -6.95
CA MET A 135 3.08 9.17 -6.04
C MET A 135 3.00 7.69 -6.43
N LEU A 136 1.82 7.17 -6.79
CA LEU A 136 1.68 5.79 -7.23
C LEU A 136 2.42 5.53 -8.55
N THR A 137 2.35 6.45 -9.50
CA THR A 137 3.05 6.35 -10.80
C THR A 137 4.56 6.33 -10.61
N GLU A 138 5.11 7.21 -9.76
CA GLU A 138 6.53 7.25 -9.44
C GLU A 138 7.01 5.96 -8.74
N GLN A 139 6.26 5.49 -7.75
CA GLN A 139 6.54 4.23 -7.04
C GLN A 139 6.51 3.03 -7.99
N HIS A 140 5.55 3.01 -8.91
CA HIS A 140 5.39 1.96 -9.92
C HIS A 140 6.57 1.94 -10.91
N SER A 141 6.94 3.09 -11.48
CA SER A 141 8.10 3.21 -12.38
C SER A 141 9.40 2.79 -11.69
N ARG A 142 9.60 3.17 -10.43
CA ARG A 142 10.75 2.78 -9.61
C ARG A 142 10.82 1.27 -9.41
N LEU A 143 9.68 0.60 -9.17
CA LEU A 143 9.61 -0.86 -9.04
C LEU A 143 10.04 -1.57 -10.33
N HIS A 144 9.50 -1.15 -11.47
CA HIS A 144 9.84 -1.71 -12.78
C HIS A 144 11.32 -1.50 -13.14
N THR A 145 11.84 -0.31 -12.85
CA THR A 145 13.27 0.01 -13.04
C THR A 145 14.17 -0.91 -12.19
N ALA A 146 13.83 -1.08 -10.90
CA ALA A 146 14.58 -1.95 -10.00
C ALA A 146 14.56 -3.41 -10.45
N ALA A 147 13.40 -3.89 -10.92
CA ALA A 147 13.27 -5.23 -11.48
C ALA A 147 14.09 -5.42 -12.76
N GLY A 148 14.16 -4.39 -13.61
CA GLY A 148 15.08 -4.37 -14.75
C GLY A 148 16.53 -4.57 -14.35
N PHE A 149 16.99 -3.91 -13.28
CA PHE A 149 18.35 -4.13 -12.79
C PHE A 149 18.58 -5.54 -12.23
N VAL A 150 17.56 -6.18 -11.66
CA VAL A 150 17.64 -7.61 -11.28
C VAL A 150 17.86 -8.47 -12.53
N VAL A 151 17.02 -8.31 -13.55
CA VAL A 151 17.10 -9.08 -14.81
C VAL A 151 18.44 -8.86 -15.51
N LYS A 152 18.89 -7.61 -15.62
CA LYS A 152 20.20 -7.28 -16.21
C LYS A 152 21.34 -8.01 -15.51
N ASN A 153 21.37 -7.98 -14.17
CA ASN A 153 22.42 -8.66 -13.41
C ASN A 153 22.36 -10.19 -13.53
N ILE A 154 21.16 -10.77 -13.64
CA ILE A 154 21.00 -12.22 -13.92
C ILE A 154 21.60 -12.57 -15.28
N GLN A 155 21.29 -11.79 -16.32
CA GLN A 155 21.80 -11.99 -17.68
C GLN A 155 23.33 -11.83 -17.77
N GLU A 156 23.90 -10.93 -16.96
CA GLU A 156 25.35 -10.74 -16.80
C GLU A 156 25.99 -11.77 -15.85
N LYS A 157 25.23 -12.75 -15.35
CA LYS A 157 25.65 -13.80 -14.38
C LYS A 157 26.14 -13.24 -13.03
N ASN A 158 25.77 -12.00 -12.70
CA ASN A 158 26.05 -11.35 -11.43
C ASN A 158 24.91 -11.59 -10.42
N PHE A 159 24.73 -12.84 -10.01
CA PHE A 159 23.63 -13.25 -9.12
C PHE A 159 23.69 -12.59 -7.74
N ALA A 160 24.88 -12.26 -7.24
CA ALA A 160 25.04 -11.56 -5.96
C ALA A 160 24.41 -10.16 -5.99
N ALA A 161 24.71 -9.38 -7.04
CA ALA A 161 24.11 -8.06 -7.21
C ALA A 161 22.59 -8.16 -7.48
N ALA A 162 22.17 -9.10 -8.32
CA ALA A 162 20.74 -9.34 -8.58
C ALA A 162 19.97 -9.64 -7.27
N LYS A 163 20.52 -10.51 -6.41
CA LYS A 163 19.95 -10.82 -5.09
C LYS A 163 19.93 -9.60 -4.17
N GLN A 164 20.99 -8.81 -4.14
CA GLN A 164 21.05 -7.59 -3.33
C GLN A 164 19.95 -6.58 -3.73
N ILE A 165 19.70 -6.43 -5.04
CA ILE A 165 18.66 -5.54 -5.55
C ILE A 165 17.26 -6.10 -5.24
N MET A 166 17.05 -7.40 -5.43
CA MET A 166 15.80 -8.09 -5.11
C MET A 166 15.44 -7.95 -3.63
N ASP A 167 16.40 -8.21 -2.75
CA ASP A 167 16.30 -8.08 -1.29
C ASP A 167 16.49 -6.64 -0.79
N GLY A 168 16.53 -5.65 -1.68
CA GLY A 168 16.73 -4.26 -1.32
C GLY A 168 15.65 -3.41 -1.98
N GLU A 169 16.03 -2.82 -3.10
CA GLU A 169 15.23 -1.85 -3.83
C GLU A 169 13.89 -2.42 -4.30
N VAL A 170 13.86 -3.65 -4.85
CA VAL A 170 12.60 -4.27 -5.29
C VAL A 170 11.66 -4.48 -4.10
N ARG A 171 12.17 -4.97 -2.95
CA ARG A 171 11.33 -5.13 -1.75
C ARG A 171 10.75 -3.80 -1.28
N ILE A 172 11.56 -2.74 -1.24
CA ILE A 172 11.13 -1.42 -0.77
C ILE A 172 10.09 -0.83 -1.72
N ALA A 173 10.39 -0.75 -3.02
CA ALA A 173 9.49 -0.21 -4.02
C ALA A 173 8.18 -1.01 -4.11
N PHE A 174 8.25 -2.34 -4.03
CA PHE A 174 7.05 -3.20 -3.99
C PHE A 174 6.16 -2.87 -2.79
N HIS A 175 6.74 -2.75 -1.59
CA HIS A 175 5.96 -2.42 -0.39
C HIS A 175 5.33 -1.03 -0.48
N GLU A 176 5.95 -0.08 -1.16
CA GLU A 176 5.41 1.25 -1.39
C GLU A 176 4.19 1.20 -2.33
N VAL A 177 4.32 0.54 -3.48
CA VAL A 177 3.21 0.34 -4.42
C VAL A 177 2.03 -0.35 -3.73
N MET A 178 2.28 -1.49 -3.06
CA MET A 178 1.23 -2.26 -2.39
C MET A 178 0.53 -1.46 -1.30
N ARG A 179 1.27 -0.64 -0.53
CA ARG A 179 0.66 0.25 0.47
C ARG A 179 -0.28 1.25 -0.20
N THR A 180 0.17 1.90 -1.26
CA THR A 180 -0.61 2.93 -1.95
C THR A 180 -1.86 2.33 -2.63
N LEU A 181 -1.73 1.16 -3.26
CA LEU A 181 -2.88 0.41 -3.82
C LEU A 181 -3.88 0.00 -2.75
N ASN A 182 -3.43 -0.49 -1.58
CA ASN A 182 -4.34 -0.85 -0.48
C ASN A 182 -5.11 0.38 0.05
N VAL A 183 -4.46 1.55 0.09
CA VAL A 183 -5.15 2.80 0.43
C VAL A 183 -6.18 3.14 -0.64
N LEU A 184 -5.81 3.09 -1.93
CA LEU A 184 -6.74 3.34 -3.03
C LEU A 184 -7.96 2.41 -2.96
N ASN A 185 -7.74 1.11 -2.77
CA ASN A 185 -8.79 0.12 -2.61
C ASN A 185 -9.73 0.46 -1.45
N THR A 186 -9.17 0.86 -0.30
CA THR A 186 -9.96 1.30 0.87
C THR A 186 -10.79 2.53 0.54
N VAL A 187 -10.21 3.52 -0.17
CA VAL A 187 -10.93 4.73 -0.56
C VAL A 187 -12.09 4.40 -1.50
N LEU A 188 -11.87 3.54 -2.50
CA LEU A 188 -12.92 3.11 -3.45
C LEU A 188 -14.01 2.28 -2.77
N ALA A 189 -13.66 1.38 -1.85
CA ALA A 189 -14.62 0.56 -1.12
C ALA A 189 -15.51 1.35 -0.15
N THR A 190 -15.11 2.58 0.22
CA THR A 190 -15.85 3.41 1.19
C THR A 190 -16.88 4.36 0.59
N ALA A 191 -17.10 4.33 -0.73
CA ALA A 191 -18.19 5.09 -1.36
C ALA A 191 -19.54 4.55 -0.86
N LYS A 192 -20.39 5.45 -0.36
CA LYS A 192 -21.72 5.15 0.14
C LYS A 192 -22.68 6.22 -0.34
#